data_AF-A0A958RNZ9-F1
#
_entry.id   AF-A0A958RNZ9-F1
#
_cell.length_a   1.000
_cell.length_b   1.000
_cell.length_c   1.000
_cell.angle_alpha   90.00
_cell.angle_beta   90.00
_cell.angle_gamma   90.00
#
_symmetry.space_group_name_H-M   'P 1'
#
loop_
_entity.id
_entity.type
_entity.pdbx_description
1 polymer ?
#
loop_
_entity_poly.entity_id
_entity_poly.type
_entity_poly.pdbx_seq_one_letter_code
_entity_poly.pdbx_strand_id
1 'polypeptide(L)'
;MTLKEILNKNKFWLAGGCFIVLLAILNFYLNKPQTTAQQPVQKEEIDITTFIPKGFTLVPIIVENYKNLDQILGKYGVVDLYSKKYNGKNVQLTLVGRGIRALRPKKSSESVSLLIPSNEVKNVLKSDGLFYLTINNKNTVGTVFEKPSMKKRIIYTQ
;
A
#
# COMPACT_ATOMS: atom_id res chain seq x y z
N MET A 1 -14.57 85.70 9.20
CA MET A 1 -14.63 84.29 9.67
C MET A 1 -13.52 83.53 8.94
N THR A 2 -12.47 83.11 9.65
CA THR A 2 -11.21 82.71 9.01
C THR A 2 -11.20 81.22 8.66
N LEU A 3 -10.60 80.84 7.51
CA LEU A 3 -10.55 79.47 6.98
C LEU A 3 -10.01 78.43 8.00
N LYS A 4 -9.25 78.89 9.00
CA LYS A 4 -8.70 78.06 10.09
C LYS A 4 -9.76 77.55 11.07
N GLU A 5 -10.85 78.28 11.30
CA GLU A 5 -11.93 77.83 12.22
C GLU A 5 -12.79 76.73 11.60
N ILE A 6 -13.04 76.80 10.29
CA ILE A 6 -13.81 75.78 9.56
C ILE A 6 -13.02 74.46 9.51
N LEU A 7 -11.69 74.52 9.33
CA LEU A 7 -10.86 73.33 9.36
C LEU A 7 -10.83 72.64 10.73
N ASN A 8 -10.88 73.40 11.83
CA ASN A 8 -10.78 72.82 13.17
C ASN A 8 -12.07 72.12 13.61
N LYS A 9 -13.23 72.60 13.15
CA LYS A 9 -14.52 71.96 13.41
C LYS A 9 -14.67 70.62 12.65
N ASN A 10 -14.11 70.54 11.43
CA ASN A 10 -14.14 69.30 10.64
C ASN A 10 -13.02 68.32 10.99
N LYS A 11 -11.92 68.75 11.64
CA LYS A 11 -10.87 67.86 12.12
C LYS A 11 -11.39 66.81 13.09
N PHE A 12 -12.36 67.14 13.94
CA PHE A 12 -12.95 66.18 14.88
C PHE A 12 -13.77 65.10 14.16
N TRP A 13 -14.52 65.50 13.12
CA TRP A 13 -15.27 64.58 12.25
C TRP A 13 -14.35 63.73 11.36
N LEU A 14 -13.26 64.30 10.86
CA LEU A 14 -12.22 63.59 10.09
C LEU A 14 -11.46 62.58 10.96
N ALA A 15 -11.12 62.94 12.19
CA ALA A 15 -10.47 62.04 13.14
C ALA A 15 -11.40 60.89 13.55
N GLY A 16 -12.68 61.18 13.80
CA GLY A 16 -13.70 60.16 14.09
C GLY A 16 -13.91 59.19 12.93
N GLY A 17 -14.01 59.71 11.70
CA GLY A 17 -14.13 58.87 10.50
C GLY A 17 -12.91 57.97 10.29
N CYS A 18 -11.70 58.50 10.49
CA CYS A 18 -10.47 57.72 10.37
C CYS A 18 -10.41 56.61 11.43
N PHE A 19 -10.85 56.88 12.66
CA PHE A 19 -10.89 55.89 13.74
C PHE A 19 -11.86 54.73 13.46
N ILE A 20 -13.03 55.02 12.88
CA ILE A 20 -14.02 54.00 12.49
C ILE A 20 -13.46 53.10 11.37
N VAL A 21 -12.79 53.70 10.38
CA VAL A 21 -12.16 52.93 9.29
C VAL A 21 -11.05 52.03 9.83
N LEU A 22 -10.24 52.53 10.78
CA LEU A 22 -9.15 51.76 11.39
C LEU A 22 -9.70 50.58 12.23
N LEU A 23 -10.80 50.80 12.96
CA LEU A 23 -11.50 49.73 13.69
C LEU A 23 -12.12 48.68 12.75
N ALA A 24 -12.66 49.10 11.61
CA ALA A 24 -13.22 48.18 10.62
C ALA A 24 -12.12 47.30 9.99
N ILE A 25 -10.97 47.89 9.66
CA ILE A 25 -9.80 47.14 9.15
C ILE A 25 -9.29 46.18 10.22
N LEU A 26 -9.19 46.63 11.48
CA LEU A 26 -8.73 45.78 12.57
C LEU A 26 -9.67 44.57 12.80
N ASN A 27 -11.00 44.80 12.79
CA ASN A 27 -11.99 43.72 12.84
C ASN A 27 -11.91 42.78 11.64
N PHE A 28 -11.63 43.31 10.44
CA PHE A 28 -11.45 42.48 9.25
C PHE A 28 -10.20 41.58 9.33
N TYR A 29 -9.11 42.07 9.92
CA TYR A 29 -7.91 41.27 10.15
C TYR A 29 -8.07 40.24 11.28
N LEU A 30 -8.87 40.56 12.31
CA LEU A 30 -9.16 39.64 13.42
C LEU A 30 -10.21 38.58 13.04
N ASN A 31 -11.21 38.95 12.25
CA ASN A 31 -12.25 38.06 11.72
C ASN A 31 -11.91 37.55 10.32
N LYS A 32 -10.62 37.32 10.03
CA LYS A 32 -10.30 36.44 8.89
C LYS A 32 -11.03 35.13 9.17
N PRO A 33 -11.91 34.65 8.27
CA PRO A 33 -12.50 33.34 8.44
C PRO A 33 -11.32 32.40 8.60
N GLN A 34 -11.25 31.71 9.74
CA GLN A 34 -10.33 30.61 9.89
C GLN A 34 -10.59 29.76 8.66
N THR A 35 -9.64 29.74 7.72
CA THR A 35 -9.63 28.78 6.62
C THR A 35 -9.94 27.48 7.31
N THR A 36 -11.17 26.98 7.11
CA THR A 36 -11.67 25.78 7.76
C THR A 36 -10.54 24.79 7.56
N ALA A 37 -9.78 24.53 8.63
CA ALA A 37 -8.74 23.54 8.60
C ALA A 37 -9.53 22.34 8.15
N GLN A 38 -9.32 21.92 6.90
CA GLN A 38 -10.05 20.83 6.29
C GLN A 38 -10.03 19.77 7.35
N GLN A 39 -11.20 19.49 7.95
CA GLN A 39 -11.32 18.41 8.93
C GLN A 39 -10.55 17.28 8.27
N PRO A 40 -9.53 16.70 8.93
CA PRO A 40 -8.77 15.64 8.31
C PRO A 40 -9.83 14.66 7.88
N VAL A 41 -10.06 14.55 6.56
CA VAL A 41 -11.05 13.63 6.00
C VAL A 41 -10.71 12.38 6.73
N GLN A 42 -11.61 11.93 7.63
CA GLN A 42 -11.45 10.68 8.32
C GLN A 42 -11.33 9.74 7.16
N LYS A 43 -10.09 9.36 6.90
CA LYS A 43 -9.72 8.44 5.86
C LYS A 43 -10.39 7.21 6.38
N GLU A 44 -11.62 6.96 5.93
CA GLU A 44 -12.34 5.73 6.18
C GLU A 44 -11.27 4.68 6.05
N GLU A 45 -10.98 3.98 7.16
CA GLU A 45 -10.00 2.92 7.14
C GLU A 45 -10.57 1.93 6.14
N ILE A 46 -10.11 2.05 4.90
CA ILE A 46 -10.56 1.20 3.82
C ILE A 46 -10.21 -0.19 4.31
N ASP A 47 -11.24 -0.95 4.67
CA ASP A 47 -11.06 -2.29 5.15
C ASP A 47 -10.41 -3.08 4.02
N ILE A 48 -9.10 -3.30 4.17
CA ILE A 48 -8.24 -3.96 3.18
C ILE A 48 -8.73 -5.38 2.87
N THR A 49 -9.55 -5.97 3.76
CA THR A 49 -10.17 -7.27 3.55
C THR A 49 -11.25 -7.25 2.46
N THR A 50 -11.85 -6.08 2.18
CA THR A 50 -12.86 -5.91 1.11
C THR A 50 -12.33 -6.27 -0.27
N PHE A 51 -11.03 -6.09 -0.51
CA PHE A 51 -10.41 -6.37 -1.81
C PHE A 51 -9.91 -7.80 -1.95
N ILE A 52 -10.00 -8.62 -0.91
CA ILE A 52 -9.56 -10.01 -0.94
C ILE A 52 -10.78 -10.88 -1.32
N PRO A 53 -10.74 -11.61 -2.44
CA PRO A 53 -11.83 -12.48 -2.82
C PRO A 53 -12.11 -13.55 -1.76
N LYS A 54 -13.39 -13.93 -1.61
CA LYS A 54 -13.78 -15.01 -0.67
C LYS A 54 -13.01 -16.30 -0.97
N GLY A 55 -12.51 -16.95 0.08
CA GLY A 55 -11.74 -18.19 -0.03
C GLY A 55 -10.27 -18.01 -0.43
N PHE A 56 -9.78 -16.77 -0.46
CA PHE A 56 -8.37 -16.46 -0.66
C PHE A 56 -7.78 -15.75 0.54
N THR A 57 -6.46 -15.83 0.64
CA THR A 57 -5.67 -15.19 1.68
C THR A 57 -4.44 -14.55 1.04
N LEU A 58 -4.12 -13.32 1.45
CA LEU A 58 -2.88 -12.67 1.08
C LEU A 58 -1.78 -13.12 2.02
N VAL A 59 -0.75 -13.75 1.48
CA VAL A 59 0.38 -14.27 2.24
C VAL A 59 1.64 -13.52 1.83
N PRO A 60 2.25 -12.73 2.73
CA PRO A 60 3.54 -12.12 2.45
C PRO A 60 4.64 -13.19 2.47
N ILE A 61 5.45 -13.24 1.42
CA ILE A 61 6.62 -14.12 1.31
C ILE A 61 7.87 -13.30 1.01
N ILE A 62 9.01 -13.81 1.48
CA ILE A 62 10.32 -13.27 1.16
C ILE A 62 10.84 -13.97 -0.09
N VAL A 63 11.29 -13.18 -1.06
CA VAL A 63 11.69 -13.67 -2.38
C VAL A 63 13.16 -13.39 -2.62
N GLU A 64 13.93 -14.43 -2.94
CA GLU A 64 15.38 -14.30 -3.15
C GLU A 64 15.72 -13.43 -4.37
N ASN A 65 14.97 -13.59 -5.46
CA ASN A 65 15.20 -12.86 -6.69
C ASN A 65 14.36 -11.57 -6.81
N TYR A 66 13.96 -10.96 -5.68
CA TYR A 66 13.11 -9.77 -5.68
C TYR A 66 13.69 -8.62 -6.52
N LYS A 67 14.99 -8.34 -6.40
CA LYS A 67 15.64 -7.24 -7.15
C LYS A 67 15.44 -7.34 -8.67
N ASN A 68 15.46 -8.55 -9.20
CA ASN A 68 15.24 -8.80 -10.64
C ASN A 68 13.76 -8.69 -11.00
N LEU A 69 12.88 -9.09 -10.08
CA LEU A 69 11.44 -9.01 -10.27
C LEU A 69 10.94 -7.57 -10.15
N ASP A 70 11.53 -6.73 -9.32
CA ASP A 70 11.04 -5.36 -9.03
C ASP A 70 10.95 -4.49 -10.29
N GLN A 71 11.82 -4.73 -11.26
CA GLN A 71 11.85 -4.01 -12.53
C GLN A 71 10.75 -4.46 -13.50
N ILE A 72 10.26 -5.69 -13.35
CA ILE A 72 9.33 -6.33 -14.29
C ILE A 72 7.92 -6.42 -13.69
N LEU A 73 7.86 -6.71 -12.39
CA LEU A 73 6.66 -6.78 -11.59
C LEU A 73 6.18 -5.35 -11.34
N GLY A 74 5.12 -4.97 -12.06
CA GLY A 74 4.43 -3.70 -11.84
C GLY A 74 3.72 -3.66 -10.47
N LYS A 75 2.47 -3.20 -10.44
CA LYS A 75 1.66 -3.22 -9.20
C LYS A 75 1.27 -4.65 -8.80
N TYR A 76 1.00 -5.50 -9.78
CA TYR A 76 0.62 -6.88 -9.62
C TYR A 76 1.06 -7.71 -10.84
N GLY A 77 1.16 -9.02 -10.68
CA GLY A 77 1.55 -9.94 -11.75
C GLY A 77 1.09 -11.37 -11.48
N VAL A 78 1.27 -12.24 -12.47
CA VAL A 78 1.07 -13.69 -12.35
C VAL A 78 2.44 -14.35 -12.29
N VAL A 79 2.67 -15.19 -11.29
CA VAL A 79 3.97 -15.82 -11.03
C VAL A 79 3.85 -17.30 -10.75
N ASP A 80 4.91 -18.04 -11.02
CA ASP A 80 5.11 -19.36 -10.44
C ASP A 80 5.99 -19.26 -9.21
N LEU A 81 5.64 -20.03 -8.19
CA LEU A 81 6.29 -20.08 -6.89
C LEU A 81 7.11 -21.36 -6.76
N TYR A 82 8.39 -21.21 -6.51
CA TYR A 82 9.32 -22.30 -6.22
C TYR A 82 9.84 -22.18 -4.80
N SER A 83 9.89 -23.30 -4.08
CA SER A 83 10.63 -23.43 -2.83
C SER A 83 12.06 -23.88 -3.13
N LYS A 84 13.02 -23.26 -2.45
CA LYS A 84 14.43 -23.63 -2.55
C LYS A 84 14.79 -24.51 -1.36
N LYS A 85 15.17 -25.75 -1.61
CA LYS A 85 15.68 -26.67 -0.59
C LYS A 85 17.16 -26.91 -0.80
N TYR A 86 17.93 -26.76 0.27
CA TYR A 86 19.35 -27.07 0.29
C TYR A 86 19.54 -28.51 0.75
N ASN A 87 20.22 -29.31 -0.07
CA ASN A 87 20.65 -30.66 0.28
C ASN A 87 22.18 -30.73 0.16
N GLY A 88 22.86 -30.33 1.24
CA GLY A 88 24.31 -30.13 1.24
C GLY A 88 24.71 -28.98 0.31
N LYS A 89 25.53 -29.27 -0.71
CA LYS A 89 25.98 -28.28 -1.71
C LYS A 89 24.99 -28.10 -2.87
N ASN A 90 23.99 -28.97 -2.99
CA ASN A 90 23.06 -28.93 -4.11
C ASN A 90 21.81 -28.13 -3.75
N VAL A 91 21.40 -27.26 -4.66
CA VAL A 91 20.16 -26.49 -4.58
C VAL A 91 19.12 -27.18 -5.43
N GLN A 92 18.00 -27.58 -4.81
CA GLN A 92 16.84 -28.11 -5.53
C GLN A 92 15.69 -27.12 -5.45
N LEU A 93 15.24 -26.64 -6.62
CA LEU A 93 14.01 -25.89 -6.75
C LEU A 93 12.84 -26.86 -6.90
N THR A 94 11.87 -26.75 -6.00
CA THR A 94 10.62 -27.51 -6.07
C THR A 94 9.49 -26.55 -6.34
N LEU A 95 8.73 -26.78 -7.41
CA LEU A 95 7.57 -25.98 -7.71
C LEU A 95 6.49 -26.20 -6.63
N VAL A 96 5.96 -25.11 -6.11
CA VAL A 96 4.92 -25.10 -5.07
C VAL A 96 3.57 -24.75 -5.67
N GLY A 97 3.56 -23.79 -6.60
CA GLY A 97 2.34 -23.48 -7.35
C GLY A 97 2.60 -22.62 -8.56
N ARG A 98 1.71 -22.76 -9.54
CA ARG A 98 1.75 -22.07 -10.82
C ARG A 98 0.64 -21.04 -10.94
N GLY A 99 0.90 -19.97 -11.67
CA GLY A 99 -0.14 -18.99 -12.02
C GLY A 99 -0.73 -18.26 -10.81
N ILE A 100 0.08 -18.05 -9.77
CA ILE A 100 -0.35 -17.38 -8.54
C ILE A 100 -0.32 -15.87 -8.78
N ARG A 101 -1.35 -15.15 -8.32
CA ARG A 101 -1.35 -13.69 -8.39
C ARG A 101 -0.47 -13.13 -7.29
N ALA A 102 0.48 -12.30 -7.68
CA ALA A 102 1.43 -11.62 -6.81
C ALA A 102 1.15 -10.12 -6.79
N LEU A 103 1.27 -9.51 -5.61
CA LEU A 103 1.12 -8.09 -5.37
C LEU A 103 2.43 -7.51 -4.85
N ARG A 104 2.85 -6.39 -5.44
CA ARG A 104 4.00 -5.62 -4.98
C ARG A 104 3.60 -4.70 -3.82
N PRO A 105 4.22 -4.80 -2.64
CA PRO A 105 3.96 -3.86 -1.56
C PRO A 105 4.56 -2.48 -1.87
N LYS A 106 3.89 -1.42 -1.41
CA LYS A 106 4.32 -0.02 -1.66
C LYS A 106 5.56 0.40 -0.86
N LYS A 107 5.76 -0.19 0.33
CA LYS A 107 6.77 0.25 1.31
C LYS A 107 7.92 -0.73 1.55
N SER A 108 7.81 -1.99 1.10
CA SER A 108 8.82 -3.02 1.35
C SER A 108 9.47 -3.45 0.03
N SER A 109 10.78 -3.55 0.02
CA SER A 109 11.61 -3.85 -1.15
C SER A 109 12.09 -5.30 -1.24
N GLU A 110 11.58 -6.21 -0.40
CA GLU A 110 12.07 -7.60 -0.35
C GLU A 110 10.96 -8.64 -0.18
N SER A 111 9.71 -8.18 -0.03
CA SER A 111 8.56 -9.05 0.16
C SER A 111 7.57 -8.90 -0.99
N VAL A 112 6.88 -10.00 -1.31
CA VAL A 112 5.79 -10.04 -2.28
C VAL A 112 4.60 -10.68 -1.58
N SER A 113 3.40 -10.13 -1.78
CA SER A 113 2.19 -10.74 -1.25
C SER A 113 1.56 -11.64 -2.31
N LEU A 114 1.36 -12.91 -2.00
CA LEU A 114 0.71 -13.86 -2.89
C LEU A 114 -0.76 -14.03 -2.52
N LEU A 115 -1.63 -14.04 -3.51
CA LEU A 115 -3.04 -14.38 -3.35
C LEU A 115 -3.21 -15.89 -3.51
N ILE A 116 -3.42 -16.58 -2.39
CA ILE A 116 -3.44 -18.04 -2.31
C ILE A 116 -4.81 -18.49 -1.82
N PRO A 117 -5.42 -19.54 -2.41
CA PRO A 117 -6.61 -20.18 -1.86
C PRO A 117 -6.39 -20.61 -0.41
N SER A 118 -7.33 -20.30 0.49
CA SER A 118 -7.14 -20.49 1.93
C SER A 118 -6.85 -21.95 2.33
N ASN A 119 -7.31 -22.92 1.53
CA ASN A 119 -7.03 -24.35 1.71
C ASN A 119 -5.58 -24.75 1.35
N GLU A 120 -4.90 -23.99 0.50
CA GLU A 120 -3.54 -24.28 0.02
C GLU A 120 -2.46 -23.52 0.81
N VAL A 121 -2.83 -22.54 1.64
CA VAL A 121 -1.89 -21.75 2.46
C VAL A 121 -0.98 -22.65 3.29
N LYS A 122 -1.52 -23.72 3.90
CA LYS A 122 -0.73 -24.67 4.69
C LYS A 122 0.36 -25.36 3.87
N ASN A 123 0.15 -25.58 2.58
CA ASN A 123 1.14 -26.24 1.71
C ASN A 123 2.28 -25.28 1.35
N VAL A 124 1.96 -24.01 1.12
CA VAL A 124 2.97 -22.97 0.88
C VAL A 124 3.81 -22.70 2.13
N LEU A 125 3.18 -22.63 3.30
CA LEU A 125 3.88 -22.37 4.57
C LEU A 125 4.72 -23.56 5.07
N LYS A 126 4.46 -24.79 4.61
CA LYS A 126 5.31 -25.97 4.93
C LYS A 126 6.67 -25.95 4.24
N SER A 127 6.80 -25.18 3.15
CA SER A 127 8.09 -24.94 2.52
C SER A 127 8.86 -23.92 3.33
N ASP A 128 9.59 -24.38 4.35
CA ASP A 128 10.54 -23.53 5.06
C ASP A 128 11.63 -23.06 4.10
N GLY A 129 11.86 -21.74 4.04
CA GLY A 129 12.99 -21.16 3.31
C GLY A 129 12.65 -19.95 2.45
N LEU A 130 13.65 -19.52 1.68
CA LEU A 130 13.52 -18.47 0.69
C LEU A 130 12.78 -19.00 -0.54
N PHE A 131 11.84 -18.20 -1.05
CA PHE A 131 11.12 -18.52 -2.27
C PHE A 131 11.79 -17.90 -3.49
N TYR A 132 11.60 -18.56 -4.62
CA TYR A 132 11.99 -18.05 -5.93
C TYR A 132 10.75 -17.90 -6.78
N LEU A 133 10.61 -16.76 -7.47
CA LEU A 133 9.46 -16.51 -8.35
C LEU A 133 9.89 -16.40 -9.80
N THR A 134 9.06 -16.91 -10.71
CA THR A 134 9.17 -16.63 -12.15
C THR A 134 7.92 -15.92 -12.64
N ILE A 135 8.08 -14.96 -13.54
CA ILE A 135 6.95 -14.18 -14.06
C ILE A 135 6.34 -14.90 -15.24
N ASN A 136 5.01 -15.03 -15.21
CA ASN A 136 4.25 -15.60 -16.30
C ASN A 136 3.52 -14.53 -17.09
N ASN A 137 3.16 -14.88 -18.32
CA ASN A 137 2.26 -14.05 -19.11
C ASN A 137 0.92 -13.90 -18.36
N LYS A 138 0.44 -12.67 -18.24
CA LYS A 138 -0.85 -12.32 -17.62
C LYS A 138 -2.06 -13.06 -18.21
N ASN A 139 -1.94 -13.57 -19.44
CA ASN A 139 -2.99 -14.34 -20.12
C ASN A 139 -2.99 -15.83 -19.72
N THR A 140 -2.05 -16.28 -18.88
CA THR A 140 -2.11 -17.63 -18.31
C THR A 140 -3.28 -17.72 -17.32
N VAL A 141 -4.20 -18.64 -17.59
CA VAL A 141 -5.45 -18.77 -16.83
C VAL A 141 -5.29 -19.82 -15.74
N GLY A 142 -5.62 -19.43 -14.50
CA GLY A 142 -5.75 -20.33 -13.35
C GLY A 142 -4.52 -20.42 -12.47
N THR A 143 -4.75 -20.87 -11.24
CA THR A 143 -3.70 -21.14 -10.24
C THR A 143 -3.71 -22.63 -9.93
N VAL A 144 -2.56 -23.29 -10.06
CA VAL A 144 -2.43 -24.75 -9.85
C VAL A 144 -1.33 -25.01 -8.84
N PHE A 145 -1.67 -25.59 -7.69
CA PHE A 145 -0.69 -25.98 -6.68
C PHE A 145 -0.20 -27.40 -6.92
N GLU A 146 1.12 -27.61 -6.84
CA GLU A 146 1.68 -28.96 -6.94
C GLU A 146 1.52 -29.66 -5.59
N LYS A 147 0.84 -30.81 -5.59
CA LYS A 147 0.74 -31.64 -4.41
C LYS A 147 2.11 -32.25 -4.12
N PRO A 148 2.59 -32.24 -2.86
CA PRO A 148 3.84 -32.90 -2.52
C PRO A 148 3.75 -34.39 -2.88
N SER A 149 4.61 -34.84 -3.80
CA SER A 149 4.67 -36.24 -4.19
C SER A 149 5.09 -37.09 -2.99
N MET A 150 4.16 -37.88 -2.45
CA MET A 150 4.48 -38.87 -1.42
C MET A 150 5.35 -39.95 -2.06
N LYS A 151 6.65 -39.95 -1.78
CA LYS A 151 7.53 -41.06 -2.15
C LYS A 151 6.97 -42.35 -1.53
N LYS A 152 6.47 -43.27 -2.36
CA LYS A 152 6.09 -44.61 -1.91
C LYS A 152 7.35 -45.30 -1.39
N ARG A 153 7.38 -45.64 -0.10
CA ARG A 153 8.45 -46.41 0.51
C ARG A 153 8.19 -47.88 0.19
N ILE A 154 9.02 -48.48 -0.67
CA ILE A 154 8.96 -49.92 -0.92
C ILE A 154 9.61 -50.59 0.29
N ILE A 155 8.82 -51.31 1.08
CA ILE A 155 9.31 -52.15 2.17
C ILE A 155 9.59 -53.52 1.53
N TYR A 156 10.84 -53.95 1.54
CA TYR A 156 11.18 -55.34 1.21
C TYR A 156 10.85 -56.20 2.43
N THR A 157 9.87 -57.09 2.30
CA THR A 157 9.66 -58.18 3.25
C THR A 157 10.62 -59.31 2.87
N GLN A 158 11.44 -59.76 3.81
CA GLN A 158 12.28 -60.96 3.67
C GLN A 158 11.46 -62.21 3.98
#